data_AF-A0A7K4AMM5-F1
#
_entry.id   AF-A0A7K4AMM5-F1
#
_cell.length_a   1.000
_cell.length_b   1.000
_cell.length_c   1.000
_cell.angle_alpha   90.00
_cell.angle_beta   90.00
_cell.angle_gamma   90.00
#
_symmetry.space_group_name_H-M   'P 1'
#
loop_
_entity.id
_entity.type
_entity.pdbx_description
1 polymer ?
#
loop_
_entity_poly.entity_id
_entity_poly.type
_entity_poly.pdbx_seq_one_letter_code
_entity_poly.pdbx_strand_id
1 'polypeptide(L)'
;MSAEYDIVVVGAGPAGSTVAEHAALQGVSVLLLDKKKVIGVPVACGEFLPETYEIKATFPRAPDLDELFEVPEDLILRQMGLFRMIAPSRRHWDVPFRGYTTDRDRFD
;
A
#
# COMPACT_ATOMS: atom_id res chain seq x y z
N MET A 1 -19.34 22.37 19.03
CA MET A 1 -20.25 21.62 18.13
C MET A 1 -19.76 20.18 18.13
N SER A 2 -20.65 19.19 18.35
CA SER A 2 -20.34 17.80 18.06
C SER A 2 -20.66 17.57 16.59
N ALA A 3 -19.68 17.13 15.81
CA ALA A 3 -19.93 16.59 14.48
C ALA A 3 -20.21 15.10 14.64
N GLU A 4 -21.30 14.61 14.04
CA GLU A 4 -21.60 13.19 13.95
C GLU A 4 -21.09 12.67 12.61
N TYR A 5 -20.44 11.52 12.63
CA TYR A 5 -19.94 10.80 11.46
C TYR A 5 -20.38 9.34 11.59
N ASP A 6 -20.72 8.71 10.48
CA ASP A 6 -21.07 7.30 10.44
C ASP A 6 -19.83 6.42 10.70
N ILE A 7 -18.67 6.84 10.18
CA ILE A 7 -17.38 6.14 10.33
C ILE A 7 -16.28 7.12 10.74
N VAL A 8 -15.48 6.73 11.72
CA VAL A 8 -14.22 7.40 12.06
C VAL A 8 -13.06 6.46 11.77
N VAL A 9 -12.18 6.83 10.84
CA VAL A 9 -10.97 6.09 10.49
C VAL A 9 -9.77 6.73 11.18
N VAL A 10 -9.00 5.93 11.92
CA VAL A 10 -7.81 6.40 12.65
C VAL A 10 -6.55 5.80 12.01
N GLY A 11 -5.79 6.66 11.36
CA GLY A 11 -4.63 6.36 10.52
C GLY A 11 -4.96 6.57 9.04
N ALA A 12 -4.20 7.45 8.37
CA ALA A 12 -4.33 7.80 6.95
C ALA A 12 -3.14 7.28 6.13
N GLY A 13 -2.60 6.11 6.51
CA GLY A 13 -1.75 5.34 5.59
C GLY A 13 -2.61 4.58 4.56
N PRO A 14 -2.01 3.75 3.68
CA PRO A 14 -2.71 3.15 2.55
C PRO A 14 -4.01 2.45 2.95
N ALA A 15 -3.97 1.58 3.96
CA ALA A 15 -5.16 0.87 4.43
C ALA A 15 -6.29 1.80 4.92
N GLY A 16 -5.95 2.87 5.64
CA GLY A 16 -6.95 3.77 6.22
C GLY A 16 -7.52 4.73 5.18
N SER A 17 -6.67 5.28 4.30
CA SER A 17 -7.10 6.11 3.17
C SER A 17 -7.99 5.30 2.22
N THR A 18 -7.64 4.05 1.91
CA THR A 18 -8.49 3.15 1.10
C THR A 18 -9.86 2.95 1.75
N VAL A 19 -9.93 2.66 3.05
CA VAL A 19 -11.22 2.48 3.75
C VAL A 19 -12.04 3.77 3.71
N ALA A 20 -11.41 4.92 3.99
CA ALA A 20 -12.09 6.20 4.01
C ALA A 20 -12.64 6.59 2.63
N GLU A 21 -11.84 6.39 1.58
CA GLU A 21 -12.23 6.62 0.18
C GLU A 21 -13.42 5.73 -0.20
N HIS A 22 -13.32 4.42 -0.01
CA HIS A 22 -14.37 3.50 -0.44
C HIS A 22 -15.68 3.74 0.33
N ALA A 23 -15.62 4.02 1.64
CA ALA A 23 -16.80 4.37 2.41
C ALA A 23 -17.43 5.69 1.93
N ALA A 24 -16.62 6.73 1.68
CA ALA A 24 -17.11 8.01 1.19
C ALA A 24 -17.73 7.90 -0.21
N LEU A 25 -17.16 7.08 -1.11
CA LEU A 25 -17.73 6.79 -2.43
C LEU A 25 -19.10 6.11 -2.37
N GLN A 26 -19.39 5.40 -1.27
CA GLN A 26 -20.73 4.83 -1.01
C GLN A 26 -21.69 5.81 -0.32
N GLY A 27 -21.31 7.09 -0.18
CA GLY A 27 -22.15 8.15 0.39
C GLY A 27 -22.15 8.20 1.93
N VAL A 28 -21.26 7.47 2.58
CA VAL A 28 -21.12 7.45 4.04
C VAL A 28 -20.38 8.69 4.53
N SER A 29 -20.80 9.28 5.66
CA SER A 29 -20.05 10.37 6.28
C SER A 29 -18.84 9.83 7.05
N VAL A 30 -17.63 10.21 6.62
CA VAL A 30 -16.37 9.69 7.16
C VAL A 30 -15.50 10.80 7.74
N LEU A 31 -14.97 10.57 8.94
CA LEU A 31 -13.88 11.34 9.51
C LEU A 31 -12.58 10.54 9.47
N LEU A 32 -11.61 10.96 8.67
CA LEU A 32 -10.26 10.39 8.63
C LEU A 32 -9.31 11.22 9.49
N LEU A 33 -8.61 10.56 10.42
CA LEU A 33 -7.68 11.18 11.36
C LEU A 33 -6.30 10.57 11.20
N ASP A 34 -5.25 11.38 11.24
CA ASP A 34 -3.88 10.90 11.41
C ASP A 34 -3.15 11.75 12.46
N LYS A 35 -2.18 11.15 13.13
CA LYS A 35 -1.30 11.84 14.08
C LYS A 35 -0.24 12.69 13.34
N LYS A 36 0.19 12.25 12.16
CA LYS A 36 1.20 12.93 11.35
C LYS A 36 0.67 14.28 10.89
N LYS A 37 1.56 15.26 10.87
CA LYS A 37 1.25 16.60 10.35
C LYS A 37 1.08 16.61 8.83
N VAL A 38 1.81 15.72 8.15
CA VAL A 38 1.78 15.53 6.70
C VAL A 38 1.64 14.02 6.48
N ILE A 39 0.63 13.61 5.73
CA ILE A 39 0.41 12.21 5.39
C ILE A 39 1.63 11.66 4.63
N GLY A 40 1.93 10.38 4.80
CA GLY A 40 3.14 9.76 4.23
C GLY A 40 4.46 10.15 4.92
N VAL A 41 4.55 11.28 5.64
CA VAL A 41 5.83 11.83 6.13
C VAL A 41 6.01 11.71 7.66
N PRO A 42 7.18 11.25 8.17
CA PRO A 42 8.29 10.68 7.42
C PRO A 42 7.97 9.29 6.89
N VAL A 43 8.60 8.94 5.76
CA VAL A 43 8.51 7.59 5.19
C VAL A 43 9.24 6.61 6.10
N ALA A 44 8.54 5.52 6.45
CA ALA A 44 9.06 4.42 7.25
C ALA A 44 8.70 3.09 6.58
N CYS A 45 9.14 2.91 5.34
CA CYS A 45 8.87 1.72 4.54
C CYS A 45 10.06 1.44 3.60
N GLY A 46 10.23 0.17 3.20
CA GLY A 46 11.12 -0.22 2.09
C GLY A 46 10.49 -0.07 0.70
N GLU A 47 9.22 0.36 0.65
CA GLU A 47 8.49 0.84 -0.53
C GLU A 47 8.25 -0.17 -1.65
N PHE A 48 8.69 -1.41 -1.49
CA PHE A 48 8.45 -2.46 -2.45
C PHE A 48 6.98 -2.89 -2.48
N LEU A 49 6.42 -2.93 -3.69
CA LEU A 49 5.13 -3.52 -4.02
C LEU A 49 5.33 -4.60 -5.11
N PRO A 50 4.76 -5.81 -4.94
CA PRO A 50 4.76 -6.81 -6.01
C PRO A 50 3.91 -6.35 -7.21
N GLU A 51 4.22 -6.87 -8.40
CA GLU A 51 3.26 -6.76 -9.52
C GLU A 51 1.97 -7.54 -9.19
N THR A 52 0.83 -7.08 -9.71
CA THR A 52 -0.50 -7.65 -9.42
C THR A 52 -0.56 -9.17 -9.64
N TYR A 53 0.13 -9.69 -10.66
CA TYR A 53 0.23 -11.13 -10.90
C TYR A 53 0.87 -11.89 -9.72
N GLU A 54 1.95 -11.36 -9.15
CA GLU A 54 2.67 -11.96 -8.01
C GLU A 54 1.81 -11.92 -6.74
N ILE A 55 1.04 -10.84 -6.53
CA ILE A 55 0.09 -10.72 -5.42
C ILE A 55 -0.99 -11.81 -5.54
N LYS A 56 -1.59 -11.95 -6.72
CA LYS A 56 -2.63 -12.98 -6.99
C LYS A 56 -2.09 -14.39 -6.79
N ALA A 57 -0.87 -14.65 -7.23
CA ALA A 57 -0.22 -15.94 -7.02
C ALA A 57 0.05 -16.22 -5.53
N THR A 58 0.41 -15.19 -4.76
CA THR A 58 0.69 -15.28 -3.32
C THR A 58 -0.58 -15.42 -2.48
N PHE A 59 -1.67 -14.74 -2.86
CA PHE A 59 -2.94 -14.69 -2.14
C PHE A 59 -4.11 -15.18 -3.00
N PRO A 60 -4.15 -16.46 -3.40
CA PRO A 60 -5.09 -16.97 -4.42
C PRO A 60 -6.56 -17.00 -3.99
N ARG A 61 -6.87 -16.71 -2.72
CA ARG A 61 -8.24 -16.66 -2.19
C ARG A 61 -8.72 -15.25 -1.89
N ALA A 62 -7.88 -14.23 -2.12
CA ALA A 62 -8.30 -12.85 -1.94
C ALA A 62 -8.96 -12.36 -3.24
N PRO A 63 -10.25 -11.98 -3.19
CA PRO A 63 -10.95 -11.45 -4.35
C PRO A 63 -10.49 -10.02 -4.66
N ASP A 64 -10.79 -9.55 -5.87
CA ASP A 64 -10.81 -8.12 -6.24
C ASP A 64 -9.51 -7.34 -5.93
N LEU A 65 -8.35 -7.98 -6.17
CA LEU A 65 -7.04 -7.39 -5.92
C LEU A 65 -6.59 -6.39 -7.00
N ASP A 66 -7.21 -6.38 -8.19
CA ASP A 66 -6.75 -5.54 -9.29
C ASP A 66 -6.83 -4.05 -8.94
N GLU A 67 -7.97 -3.60 -8.42
CA GLU A 67 -8.23 -2.19 -8.09
C GLU A 67 -7.38 -1.68 -6.91
N LEU A 68 -6.91 -2.57 -6.03
CA LEU A 68 -6.15 -2.21 -4.83
C LEU A 68 -4.65 -1.92 -5.10
N PHE A 69 -4.11 -2.36 -6.24
CA PHE A 69 -2.67 -2.30 -6.53
C PHE A 69 -2.33 -1.61 -7.85
N GLU A 70 -3.28 -0.90 -8.46
CA GLU A 70 -3.01 0.01 -9.57
C GLU A 70 -2.34 1.29 -9.04
N VAL A 71 -1.02 1.36 -9.18
CA VAL A 71 -0.23 2.53 -8.80
C VAL A 71 0.04 3.36 -10.06
N PRO A 72 -0.23 4.69 -10.04
CA PRO A 72 0.13 5.60 -11.13
C PRO A 72 1.60 5.47 -11.55
N GLU A 73 1.87 5.49 -12.86
CA GLU A 73 3.22 5.28 -13.40
C GLU A 73 4.25 6.27 -12.85
N ASP A 74 3.84 7.50 -12.53
CA ASP A 74 4.70 8.56 -11.99
C ASP A 74 5.04 8.40 -10.50
N LEU A 75 4.42 7.42 -9.82
CA LEU A 75 4.79 6.99 -8.48
C LEU A 75 5.72 5.77 -8.48
N ILE A 76 5.93 5.14 -9.64
CA ILE A 76 6.83 3.99 -9.78
C ILE A 76 8.28 4.48 -9.93
N LEU A 77 9.09 4.27 -8.89
CA LEU A 77 10.47 4.76 -8.87
C LEU A 77 11.48 3.76 -9.43
N ARG A 78 11.29 2.46 -9.20
CA ARG A 78 12.24 1.43 -9.64
C ARG A 78 11.62 0.06 -9.83
N GLN A 79 11.76 -0.50 -11.03
CA GLN A 79 11.38 -1.89 -11.33
C GLN A 79 12.35 -2.90 -10.72
N MET A 80 11.81 -4.03 -10.26
CA MET A 80 12.52 -5.13 -9.61
C MET A 80 12.02 -6.47 -10.14
N GLY A 81 12.93 -7.42 -10.38
CA GLY A 81 12.58 -8.75 -10.91
C GLY A 81 13.09 -9.93 -10.08
N LEU A 82 13.72 -9.66 -8.93
CA LEU A 82 14.37 -10.69 -8.13
C LEU A 82 14.32 -10.35 -6.64
N PHE A 83 13.85 -11.30 -5.84
CA PHE A 83 14.14 -11.36 -4.41
C PHE A 83 15.32 -12.29 -4.16
N ARG A 84 16.35 -11.78 -3.48
CA ARG A 84 17.49 -12.59 -3.02
C ARG A 84 17.47 -12.71 -1.51
N MET A 85 17.32 -13.93 -1.02
CA MET A 85 17.53 -14.24 0.41
C MET A 85 18.99 -14.59 0.63
N ILE A 86 19.67 -13.94 1.57
CA ILE A 86 21.08 -14.17 1.89
C ILE A 86 21.19 -14.64 3.34
N ALA A 87 21.70 -15.86 3.55
CA ALA A 87 22.00 -16.37 4.88
C ALA A 87 23.26 -15.71 5.47
N PRO A 88 23.44 -15.71 6.81
CA PRO A 88 24.67 -15.23 7.44
C PRO A 88 25.95 -15.94 6.94
N SER A 89 25.82 -17.19 6.49
CA SER A 89 26.90 -17.97 5.85
C SER A 89 27.27 -17.51 4.44
N ARG A 90 26.58 -16.49 3.89
CA ARG A 90 26.66 -16.00 2.50
C ARG A 90 26.06 -16.93 1.44
N ARG A 91 25.48 -18.06 1.82
CA ARG A 91 24.61 -18.82 0.92
C ARG A 91 23.41 -17.95 0.54
N HIS A 92 23.01 -17.97 -0.72
CA HIS A 92 21.86 -17.20 -1.18
C HIS A 92 20.89 -18.06 -2.00
N TRP A 93 19.65 -17.57 -2.09
CA TRP A 93 18.59 -18.10 -2.92
C TRP A 93 17.94 -16.97 -3.69
N ASP A 94 17.86 -17.14 -4.99
CA ASP A 94 17.27 -16.20 -5.93
C ASP A 94 15.86 -16.67 -6.26
N VAL A 95 14.88 -15.83 -5.99
CA VAL A 95 13.47 -16.03 -6.33
C VAL A 95 13.11 -15.01 -7.40
N PRO A 96 12.89 -15.45 -8.65
CA PRO A 96 12.30 -14.58 -9.67
C PRO A 96 10.95 -14.10 -9.15
N PHE A 97 10.83 -12.79 -8.95
CA PHE A 97 9.65 -12.19 -8.36
C PHE A 97 9.58 -10.72 -8.77
N ARG A 98 8.51 -10.35 -9.45
CA ARG A 98 8.38 -9.02 -10.06
C ARG A 98 7.69 -8.02 -9.13
N GLY A 99 8.09 -6.77 -9.26
CA GLY A 99 7.52 -5.67 -8.51
C GLY A 99 8.29 -4.40 -8.73
N TYR A 100 8.02 -3.40 -7.92
CA TYR A 100 8.65 -2.11 -8.01
C TYR A 100 8.70 -1.42 -6.66
N THR A 101 9.55 -0.40 -6.52
CA THR A 101 9.46 0.54 -5.41
C THR A 101 8.56 1.71 -5.79
N THR A 102 7.72 2.15 -4.86
CA THR A 102 6.83 3.30 -5.03
C THR A 102 7.34 4.54 -4.28
N ASP A 103 6.88 5.72 -4.65
CA ASP A 103 7.12 6.98 -3.93
C ASP A 103 6.13 7.11 -2.75
N ARG A 104 6.51 6.63 -1.56
CA ARG A 104 5.52 6.38 -0.49
C ARG A 104 4.90 7.62 0.13
N ASP A 105 5.58 8.76 0.14
CA ASP A 105 4.98 9.96 0.72
C ASP A 105 3.89 10.57 -0.17
N ARG A 106 4.00 10.41 -1.49
CA ARG A 106 2.99 10.79 -2.49
C ARG A 106 1.91 9.73 -2.70
N PHE A 107 2.22 8.46 -2.42
CA PHE A 107 1.29 7.35 -2.52
C PHE A 107 0.29 7.28 -1.35
N ASP A 108 0.75 7.57 -0.12
CA ASP A 108 -0.09 7.57 1.08
C ASP A 108 -1.09 8.74 1.12
#